data_AF-A0A094DYX2-F1
#
_entry.id   AF-A0A094DYX2-F1
#
_cell.length_a   1.000
_cell.length_b   1.000
_cell.length_c   1.000
_cell.angle_alpha   90.00
_cell.angle_beta   90.00
_cell.angle_gamma   90.00
#
_symmetry.space_group_name_H-M   'P 1'
#
loop_
_entity.id
_entity.type
_entity.pdbx_description
1 polymer ?
#
loop_
_entity_poly.entity_id
_entity_poly.type
_entity_poly.pdbx_seq_one_letter_code
_entity_poly.pdbx_strand_id
1 'polypeptide(L)'
;MSSTTARTPVYFVSHGGPNIMYDTSHPAYTRLTTLGREITSTIKPKAILVLSAHWEGTATTLSINTAPSTPLIYDFGGFPSHYYRAKYPHTGSPQLAQSALRLLADAGIPAKPATRGLDHGVWVPFSILFNPETNPVSVPIVQLSLFDSDSGDAHYTLGEALAPLRDEGVLIIVSGQAVHNLPDFFASRGSLKPRDYALTFDEALKEAVEAEPAERKGKMGELLKRSDARKAHPTFEHLLPVFVGAGAAGKDKGVRLWTMCEGSVSWGMFRFGDLPEENGGEVDEKGAAKDCTKSIILSYAIDLVDLTYYICLELLMLTVKFEKLFESKRIMHYRAAEYMGRAEKLNSYIQTPATGAPTKNELRIISRSPPSSRIPLVLPQITSTKRFEDYIVQAENICGANNPKIFTKAEEAYKNLLSALNMLNLNISDGDNPLIPAIVRLCKASEAEGIVRLCNNFEIPILSFSNMVDGDYRSAIPRVTGSIVLDCGRYMNKALGVNEPGGYVVAEPGATYVGIDQYLVNKKLDQKLELNRSEHMVVLALGNIAESNMFTLYCGRGIILLNGDLLKMGMIQLPGIRPTVDGVPQVEQPETKNNRASSS
;
A
#
# COMPACT_ATOMS: atom_id res chain seq x y z
N MET A 1 17.97 25.51 36.58
CA MET A 1 18.55 24.21 36.17
C MET A 1 18.43 24.14 34.65
N SER A 2 19.56 24.14 33.93
CA SER A 2 19.55 24.03 32.47
C SER A 2 18.98 22.68 32.11
N SER A 3 17.87 22.63 31.37
CA SER A 3 17.35 21.38 30.81
C SER A 3 18.42 20.86 29.85
N THR A 4 19.20 19.86 30.27
CA THR A 4 20.11 19.16 29.37
C THR A 4 19.25 18.53 28.28
N THR A 5 19.32 19.05 27.06
CA THR A 5 18.69 18.41 25.90
C THR A 5 19.22 16.99 25.81
N ALA A 6 18.33 16.00 25.75
CA ALA A 6 18.73 14.62 25.52
C ALA A 6 19.44 14.54 24.16
N ARG A 7 20.63 13.95 24.14
CA ARG A 7 21.41 13.71 22.93
C ARG A 7 20.57 12.88 21.95
N THR A 8 20.33 13.39 20.74
CA THR A 8 19.53 12.69 19.72
C THR A 8 20.26 11.45 19.19
N PRO A 9 19.57 10.37 18.79
CA PRO A 9 20.20 9.26 18.07
C PRO A 9 20.62 9.67 16.64
N VAL A 10 21.27 8.75 15.93
CA VAL A 10 21.55 8.87 14.49
C VAL A 10 20.81 7.76 13.74
N TYR A 11 20.19 8.07 12.61
CA TYR A 11 19.52 7.06 11.78
C TYR A 11 20.17 6.91 10.42
N PHE A 12 20.36 5.66 9.99
CA PHE A 12 20.57 5.33 8.59
C PHE A 12 19.27 4.82 7.98
N VAL A 13 18.87 5.44 6.88
CA VAL A 13 17.65 5.11 6.15
C VAL A 13 17.99 4.66 4.74
N SER A 14 17.56 3.44 4.40
CA SER A 14 17.50 2.96 3.02
C SER A 14 16.33 3.64 2.31
N HIS A 15 16.59 4.52 1.34
CA HIS A 15 15.57 5.40 0.76
C HIS A 15 14.78 4.77 -0.40
N GLY A 16 15.37 3.83 -1.14
CA GLY A 16 14.75 3.19 -2.30
C GLY A 16 14.36 4.13 -3.46
N GLY A 17 13.66 3.58 -4.46
CA GLY A 17 13.21 4.36 -5.61
C GLY A 17 12.00 5.25 -5.29
N PRO A 18 11.67 6.23 -6.14
CA PRO A 18 10.53 7.14 -5.93
C PRO A 18 9.18 6.41 -5.84
N ASN A 19 9.06 5.18 -6.37
CA ASN A 19 7.87 4.33 -6.23
C ASN A 19 7.46 4.10 -4.78
N ILE A 20 8.40 4.08 -3.83
CA ILE A 20 8.09 3.83 -2.43
C ILE A 20 7.14 4.89 -1.85
N MET A 21 7.08 6.11 -2.39
CA MET A 21 6.15 7.15 -1.91
C MET A 21 4.68 6.72 -1.94
N TYR A 22 4.33 5.87 -2.91
CA TYR A 22 2.94 5.46 -3.14
C TYR A 22 2.73 3.96 -2.94
N ASP A 23 3.81 3.18 -2.79
CA ASP A 23 3.74 1.75 -2.53
C ASP A 23 3.55 1.47 -1.02
N THR A 24 2.35 1.79 -0.54
CA THR A 24 1.95 1.57 0.87
C THR A 24 1.92 0.10 1.27
N SER A 25 1.90 -0.82 0.30
CA SER A 25 1.94 -2.27 0.52
C SER A 25 3.34 -2.79 0.80
N HIS A 26 4.36 -2.08 0.34
CA HIS A 26 5.75 -2.45 0.54
C HIS A 26 6.12 -2.43 2.03
N PRO A 27 6.75 -3.49 2.59
CA PRO A 27 7.11 -3.52 4.01
C PRO A 27 7.99 -2.34 4.46
N ALA A 28 8.88 -1.86 3.58
CA ALA A 28 9.69 -0.67 3.83
C ALA A 28 8.86 0.59 4.09
N TYR A 29 7.71 0.76 3.43
CA TYR A 29 6.81 1.90 3.68
C TYR A 29 6.37 1.94 5.14
N THR A 30 5.83 0.81 5.62
CA THR A 30 5.34 0.67 6.99
C THR A 30 6.46 0.90 8.01
N ARG A 31 7.68 0.44 7.70
CA ARG A 31 8.85 0.61 8.56
C ARG A 31 9.32 2.06 8.62
N LEU A 32 9.35 2.76 7.49
CA LEU A 32 9.60 4.21 7.44
C LEU A 32 8.52 4.99 8.21
N THR A 33 7.24 4.64 8.07
CA THR A 33 6.16 5.27 8.85
C THR A 33 6.35 5.08 10.35
N THR A 34 6.71 3.86 10.78
CA THR A 34 6.94 3.55 12.19
C THR A 34 8.14 4.33 12.75
N LEU A 35 9.25 4.36 11.99
CA LEU A 35 10.44 5.13 12.33
C LEU A 35 10.16 6.64 12.42
N GLY A 36 9.34 7.14 11.50
CA GLY A 36 8.90 8.52 11.48
C GLY A 36 8.13 8.91 12.72
N ARG A 37 7.23 8.04 13.18
CA ARG A 37 6.48 8.24 14.43
C ARG A 37 7.40 8.20 15.65
N GLU A 38 8.38 7.31 15.72
CA GLU A 38 9.40 7.29 16.78
C GLU A 38 10.14 8.64 16.85
N ILE A 39 10.54 9.17 15.70
CA ILE A 39 11.25 10.45 15.62
C ILE A 39 10.36 11.62 16.10
N THR A 40 9.12 11.70 15.64
CA THR A 40 8.23 12.84 15.96
C THR A 40 7.62 12.76 17.36
N SER A 41 7.38 11.56 17.89
CA SER A 41 6.72 11.37 19.19
C SER A 41 7.71 11.22 20.36
N THR A 42 8.84 10.54 20.16
CA THR A 42 9.81 10.24 21.21
C THR A 42 11.02 11.17 21.15
N ILE A 43 11.67 11.29 19.97
CA ILE A 43 12.92 12.08 19.85
C ILE A 43 12.68 13.57 19.88
N LYS A 44 11.66 14.05 19.14
CA LYS A 44 11.28 15.47 19.03
C LYS A 44 12.50 16.38 18.79
N PRO A 45 13.26 16.17 17.70
CA PRO A 45 14.45 16.95 17.44
C PRO A 45 14.11 18.42 17.19
N LYS A 46 15.07 19.33 17.42
CA LYS A 46 14.91 20.76 17.14
C LYS A 46 15.14 21.12 15.66
N ALA A 47 15.90 20.28 14.97
CA ALA A 47 16.22 20.39 13.55
C ALA A 47 16.75 19.04 13.03
N ILE A 48 16.81 18.87 11.72
CA ILE A 48 17.35 17.69 11.05
C ILE A 48 18.53 18.11 10.18
N LEU A 49 19.69 17.50 10.40
CA LEU A 49 20.82 17.51 9.46
C LEU A 49 20.78 16.19 8.67
N VAL A 50 20.71 16.28 7.35
CA VAL A 50 20.63 15.12 6.47
C VAL A 50 21.76 15.08 5.45
N LEU A 51 22.37 13.90 5.29
CA LEU A 51 23.35 13.61 4.24
C LEU A 51 22.78 12.51 3.34
N SER A 52 22.76 12.74 2.03
CA SER A 52 22.13 11.86 1.04
C SER A 52 23.16 11.36 0.05
N ALA A 53 23.03 10.10 -0.37
CA ALA A 53 23.80 9.50 -1.46
C ALA A 53 23.69 10.29 -2.78
N HIS A 54 22.62 11.06 -2.98
CA HIS A 54 22.36 11.82 -4.22
C HIS A 54 22.96 13.23 -4.23
N TRP A 55 23.81 13.56 -3.25
CA TRP A 55 24.56 14.81 -3.28
C TRP A 55 26.00 14.63 -2.82
N GLU A 56 26.90 14.61 -3.80
CA GLU A 56 28.35 14.63 -3.60
C GLU A 56 28.91 16.03 -3.88
N GLY A 57 29.90 16.44 -3.09
CA GLY A 57 30.66 17.66 -3.25
C GLY A 57 31.81 17.48 -4.23
N THR A 58 33.03 17.81 -3.79
CA THR A 58 34.26 17.33 -4.44
C THR A 58 34.92 16.27 -3.56
N ALA A 59 36.01 15.67 -4.02
CA ALA A 59 36.82 14.75 -3.22
C ALA A 59 37.36 15.37 -1.91
N THR A 60 37.43 16.70 -1.80
CA THR A 60 38.04 17.40 -0.65
C THR A 60 37.16 18.46 -0.01
N THR A 61 36.09 18.89 -0.67
CA THR A 61 35.27 20.03 -0.23
C THR A 61 33.79 19.69 -0.26
N LEU A 62 33.15 19.75 0.91
CA LEU A 62 31.71 19.54 1.07
C LEU A 62 30.92 20.81 0.72
N SER A 63 29.64 20.63 0.42
CA SER A 63 28.69 21.73 0.21
C SER A 63 27.49 21.58 1.13
N ILE A 64 27.05 22.66 1.77
CA ILE A 64 25.91 22.66 2.69
C ILE A 64 24.85 23.67 2.28
N ASN A 65 23.58 23.27 2.36
CA ASN A 65 22.49 24.14 1.98
C ASN A 65 22.24 25.21 3.05
N THR A 66 22.38 26.49 2.69
CA THR A 66 22.19 27.61 3.63
C THR A 66 20.90 28.38 3.39
N ALA A 67 20.14 28.07 2.34
CA ALA A 67 18.93 28.79 2.00
C ALA A 67 17.73 28.36 2.87
N PRO A 68 16.88 29.29 3.34
CA PRO A 68 15.71 28.97 4.16
C PRO A 68 14.59 28.28 3.36
N SER A 69 14.60 28.41 2.03
CA SER A 69 13.66 27.75 1.12
C SER A 69 14.39 27.36 -0.15
N THR A 70 14.19 26.12 -0.59
CA THR A 70 14.79 25.57 -1.79
C THR A 70 13.76 24.69 -2.53
N PRO A 71 13.86 24.55 -3.86
CA PRO A 71 12.97 23.65 -4.59
C PRO A 71 13.27 22.17 -4.26
N LEU A 72 12.41 21.26 -4.68
CA LEU A 72 12.75 19.84 -4.76
C LEU A 72 13.54 19.55 -6.04
N ILE A 73 14.43 18.57 -5.97
CA ILE A 73 15.13 17.99 -7.12
C ILE A 73 14.51 16.61 -7.38
N TYR A 74 14.14 16.38 -8.64
CA TYR A 74 13.60 15.12 -9.15
C TYR A 74 14.68 14.40 -9.98
N ASP A 75 15.74 13.95 -9.31
CA ASP A 75 16.92 13.29 -9.87
C ASP A 75 16.71 11.78 -10.13
N PHE A 76 15.53 11.44 -10.65
CA PHE A 76 15.16 10.10 -11.09
C PHE A 76 14.43 10.13 -12.45
N GLY A 77 14.53 9.05 -13.20
CA GLY A 77 14.03 8.94 -14.58
C GLY A 77 13.17 7.70 -14.82
N GLY A 78 12.28 7.77 -15.82
CA GLY A 78 11.50 6.61 -16.28
C GLY A 78 10.21 6.33 -15.49
N PHE A 79 9.82 7.23 -14.59
CA PHE A 79 8.60 7.09 -13.78
C PHE A 79 7.37 7.77 -14.42
N PRO A 80 6.15 7.37 -14.06
CA PRO A 80 4.93 8.10 -14.42
C PRO A 80 4.93 9.57 -14.00
N SER A 81 4.17 10.41 -14.70
CA SER A 81 4.21 11.87 -14.51
C SER A 81 3.78 12.36 -13.11
N HIS A 82 3.03 11.57 -12.34
CA HIS A 82 2.59 11.96 -11.00
C HIS A 82 3.75 12.04 -9.99
N TYR A 83 4.80 11.22 -10.14
CA TYR A 83 6.02 11.30 -9.32
C TYR A 83 6.72 12.66 -9.43
N TYR A 84 6.69 13.26 -10.62
CA TYR A 84 7.28 14.58 -10.89
C TYR A 84 6.38 15.75 -10.46
N ARG A 85 5.12 15.48 -10.12
CA ARG A 85 4.18 16.47 -9.57
C ARG A 85 4.12 16.47 -8.05
N ALA A 86 4.55 15.39 -7.41
CA ALA A 86 4.62 15.24 -5.95
C ALA A 86 5.31 16.44 -5.30
N LYS A 87 4.80 16.91 -4.16
CA LYS A 87 5.39 18.01 -3.39
C LYS A 87 5.64 17.55 -1.97
N TYR A 88 6.66 18.14 -1.36
CA TYR A 88 7.02 17.92 0.03
C TYR A 88 7.40 19.27 0.63
N PRO A 89 6.72 19.72 1.70
CA PRO A 89 7.02 20.98 2.36
C PRO A 89 8.28 20.83 3.23
N HIS A 90 9.23 21.74 3.08
CA HIS A 90 10.40 21.83 3.96
C HIS A 90 10.85 23.27 4.13
N THR A 91 11.56 23.51 5.24
CA THR A 91 12.25 24.77 5.52
C THR A 91 13.71 24.49 5.84
N GLY A 92 14.62 25.30 5.32
CA GLY A 92 16.03 25.24 5.68
C GLY A 92 16.34 26.07 6.92
N SER A 93 17.54 25.89 7.50
CA SER A 93 18.02 26.72 8.59
C SER A 93 19.44 27.23 8.29
N PRO A 94 19.59 28.53 7.94
CA PRO A 94 20.91 29.15 7.83
C PRO A 94 21.74 29.02 9.11
N GLN A 95 21.09 29.05 10.28
CA GLN A 95 21.74 28.94 11.58
C GLN A 95 22.34 27.55 11.80
N LEU A 96 21.58 26.48 11.56
CA LEU A 96 22.09 25.11 11.65
C LEU A 96 23.23 24.89 10.64
N ALA A 97 23.07 25.38 9.40
CA ALA A 97 24.12 25.27 8.40
C ALA A 97 25.42 25.98 8.85
N GLN A 98 25.31 27.14 9.48
CA GLN A 98 26.47 27.85 10.03
C GLN A 98 27.13 27.09 11.19
N SER A 99 26.36 26.47 12.08
CA SER A 99 26.90 25.61 13.15
C SER A 99 27.66 24.41 12.58
N ALA A 100 27.10 23.74 11.57
CA ALA A 100 27.77 22.62 10.90
C ALA A 100 29.06 23.09 10.19
N LEU A 101 29.05 24.21 9.47
CA LEU A 101 30.25 24.78 8.85
C LEU A 101 31.36 25.06 9.86
N ARG A 102 31.01 25.56 11.04
CA ARG A 102 31.97 25.82 12.12
C ARG A 102 32.61 24.52 12.62
N LEU A 103 31.81 23.50 12.91
CA LEU A 103 32.33 22.19 13.36
C LEU A 103 33.23 21.55 12.32
N LEU A 104 32.87 21.63 11.04
CA LEU A 104 33.70 21.13 9.95
C LEU A 104 35.02 21.90 9.85
N ALA A 105 34.99 23.23 9.97
CA ALA A 105 36.21 24.05 9.99
C ALA A 105 37.12 23.73 11.17
N ASP A 106 36.55 23.56 12.38
CA ASP A 106 37.29 23.19 13.60
C ASP A 106 37.93 21.79 13.46
N ALA A 107 37.31 20.88 12.69
CA ALA A 107 37.85 19.57 12.34
C ALA A 107 38.81 19.59 11.13
N GLY A 108 39.06 20.75 10.52
CA GLY A 108 39.91 20.88 9.33
C GLY A 108 39.30 20.32 8.05
N ILE A 109 37.98 20.15 8.00
CA ILE A 109 37.23 19.64 6.85
C ILE A 109 36.72 20.83 6.02
N PRO A 110 37.21 21.03 4.78
CA PRO A 110 36.73 22.11 3.93
C PRO A 110 35.25 21.94 3.57
N ALA A 111 34.44 22.97 3.81
CA ALA A 111 33.04 23.01 3.42
C ALA A 111 32.65 24.43 2.99
N LYS A 112 31.73 24.53 2.03
CA LYS A 112 31.23 25.81 1.51
C LYS A 112 29.70 25.91 1.54
N PRO A 113 29.14 27.12 1.72
CA PRO A 113 27.72 27.38 1.50
C PRO A 113 27.29 27.03 0.07
N ALA A 114 26.05 26.55 -0.07
CA ALA A 114 25.39 26.29 -1.33
C ALA A 114 23.90 26.63 -1.25
N THR A 115 23.29 26.84 -2.42
CA THR A 115 21.84 26.95 -2.60
C THR A 115 21.44 25.87 -3.59
N ARG A 116 20.92 24.74 -3.09
CA ARG A 116 20.53 23.57 -3.88
C ARG A 116 19.16 23.09 -3.43
N GLY A 117 18.38 22.49 -4.33
CA GLY A 117 17.15 21.82 -3.93
C GLY A 117 17.39 20.55 -3.11
N LEU A 118 16.33 20.05 -2.48
CA LEU A 118 16.33 18.79 -1.72
C LEU A 118 16.18 17.63 -2.71
N ASP A 119 17.13 16.69 -2.76
CA ASP A 119 17.05 15.52 -3.68
C ASP A 119 16.14 14.40 -3.19
N HIS A 120 15.80 13.48 -4.10
CA HIS A 120 14.85 12.42 -3.82
C HIS A 120 15.32 11.49 -2.71
N GLY A 121 16.62 11.26 -2.57
CA GLY A 121 17.18 10.49 -1.45
C GLY A 121 16.79 11.06 -0.09
N VAL A 122 16.38 12.34 -0.02
CA VAL A 122 15.80 12.95 1.18
C VAL A 122 14.29 13.04 1.11
N TRP A 123 13.73 13.76 0.12
CA TRP A 123 12.31 14.12 0.18
C TRP A 123 11.35 12.95 -0.06
N VAL A 124 11.78 11.89 -0.76
CA VAL A 124 10.99 10.66 -0.95
C VAL A 124 10.79 9.92 0.37
N PRO A 125 11.83 9.45 1.09
CA PRO A 125 11.64 8.78 2.37
C PRO A 125 11.05 9.73 3.41
N PHE A 126 11.33 11.04 3.35
CA PHE A 126 10.75 12.02 4.27
C PHE A 126 9.25 12.23 4.05
N SER A 127 8.73 12.08 2.83
CA SER A 127 7.27 12.06 2.60
C SER A 127 6.55 10.91 3.32
N ILE A 128 7.29 9.89 3.76
CA ILE A 128 6.77 8.73 4.50
C ILE A 128 7.09 8.85 5.99
N LEU A 129 8.35 9.14 6.34
CA LEU A 129 8.78 9.38 7.73
C LEU A 129 8.00 10.55 8.33
N PHE A 130 7.90 11.64 7.59
CA PHE A 130 7.30 12.90 8.02
C PHE A 130 6.15 13.29 7.09
N ASN A 131 5.23 12.34 6.88
CA ASN A 131 4.07 12.57 6.02
C ASN A 131 3.40 13.90 6.38
N PRO A 132 3.27 14.86 5.44
CA PRO A 132 2.82 16.22 5.75
C PRO A 132 1.42 16.31 6.36
N GLU A 133 0.59 15.29 6.17
CA GLU A 133 -0.79 15.25 6.63
C GLU A 133 -0.91 14.48 7.95
N THR A 134 -0.24 13.34 8.06
CA THR A 134 -0.44 12.40 9.18
C THR A 134 0.69 12.36 10.20
N ASN A 135 1.90 12.80 9.84
CA ASN A 135 3.05 12.87 10.75
C ASN A 135 4.00 14.04 10.40
N PRO A 136 3.50 15.29 10.33
CA PRO A 136 4.32 16.40 9.85
C PRO A 136 5.50 16.66 10.79
N VAL A 137 6.65 16.99 10.20
CA VAL A 137 7.78 17.54 10.94
C VAL A 137 7.87 19.04 10.67
N SER A 138 7.74 19.86 11.72
CA SER A 138 7.74 21.33 11.62
C SER A 138 9.13 21.96 11.80
N VAL A 139 10.17 21.11 11.93
CA VAL A 139 11.53 21.56 12.23
C VAL A 139 12.35 21.74 10.96
N PRO A 140 13.37 22.62 10.97
CA PRO A 140 14.18 22.86 9.78
C PRO A 140 14.96 21.61 9.35
N ILE A 141 15.09 21.42 8.04
CA ILE A 141 15.88 20.37 7.40
C ILE A 141 17.04 21.03 6.65
N VAL A 142 18.26 20.71 7.04
CA VAL A 142 19.48 21.17 6.35
C VAL A 142 20.15 19.97 5.72
N GLN A 143 20.46 20.09 4.43
CA GLN A 143 21.16 19.05 3.70
C GLN A 143 22.65 19.41 3.55
N LEU A 144 23.53 18.41 3.75
CA LEU A 144 24.97 18.48 3.57
C LEU A 144 25.40 17.38 2.59
N SER A 145 26.32 17.70 1.67
CA SER A 145 26.84 16.73 0.70
C SER A 145 27.75 15.68 1.35
N LEU A 146 27.99 14.59 0.64
CA LEU A 146 29.10 13.67 0.86
C LEU A 146 30.37 14.17 0.14
N PHE A 147 31.50 13.50 0.35
CA PHE A 147 32.66 13.67 -0.53
C PHE A 147 32.45 12.84 -1.79
N ASP A 148 32.85 13.40 -2.94
CA ASP A 148 32.99 12.63 -4.19
C ASP A 148 34.27 11.78 -4.12
N SER A 149 34.23 10.75 -3.27
CA SER A 149 35.34 9.81 -3.05
C SER A 149 34.88 8.55 -2.34
N ASP A 150 35.52 7.41 -2.64
CA ASP A 150 35.26 6.13 -1.97
C ASP A 150 35.93 5.99 -0.58
N SER A 151 36.41 7.09 0.01
CA SER A 151 37.13 7.06 1.29
C SER A 151 36.17 6.89 2.47
N GLY A 152 36.00 5.65 2.94
CA GLY A 152 35.23 5.36 4.16
C GLY A 152 35.75 6.09 5.39
N ASP A 153 37.07 6.25 5.53
CA ASP A 153 37.68 6.98 6.65
C ASP A 153 37.36 8.47 6.63
N ALA A 154 37.32 9.10 5.45
CA ALA A 154 36.93 10.50 5.33
C ALA A 154 35.46 10.71 5.73
N HIS A 155 34.57 9.81 5.31
CA HIS A 155 33.16 9.84 5.68
C HIS A 155 32.92 9.54 7.16
N TYR A 156 33.69 8.61 7.75
CA TYR A 156 33.62 8.36 9.19
C TYR A 156 34.06 9.59 9.98
N THR A 157 35.18 10.22 9.58
CA THR A 157 35.71 11.44 10.22
C THR A 157 34.74 12.62 10.08
N LEU A 158 34.04 12.72 8.94
CA LEU A 158 32.94 13.67 8.75
C LEU A 158 31.83 13.47 9.79
N GLY A 159 31.43 12.22 10.04
CA GLY A 159 30.48 11.88 11.10
C GLY A 159 30.96 12.32 12.49
N GLU A 160 32.21 12.01 12.82
CA GLU A 160 32.83 12.39 14.11
C GLU A 160 32.80 13.91 14.33
N ALA A 161 33.09 14.69 13.29
CA ALA A 161 33.05 16.15 13.34
C ALA A 161 31.64 16.72 13.58
N LEU A 162 30.60 16.07 13.06
CA LEU A 162 29.20 16.51 13.18
C LEU A 162 28.51 16.02 14.46
N ALA A 163 29.10 15.04 15.15
CA ALA A 163 28.53 14.43 16.36
C ALA A 163 28.10 15.41 17.46
N PRO A 164 28.76 16.58 17.69
CA PRO A 164 28.34 17.55 18.71
C PRO A 164 26.94 18.15 18.48
N LEU A 165 26.46 18.23 17.22
CA LEU A 165 25.11 18.77 16.93
C LEU A 165 24.00 17.96 17.60
N ARG A 166 24.27 16.68 17.89
CA ARG A 166 23.33 15.79 18.56
C ARG A 166 23.02 16.23 20.00
N ASP A 167 23.99 16.81 20.69
CA ASP A 167 23.81 17.35 22.05
C ASP A 167 22.98 18.65 22.07
N GLU A 168 22.93 19.33 20.93
CA GLU A 168 22.10 20.53 20.72
C GLU A 168 20.64 20.20 20.39
N GLY A 169 20.33 18.91 20.20
CA GLY A 169 19.00 18.43 19.81
C GLY A 169 18.79 18.32 18.30
N VAL A 170 19.86 18.35 17.49
CA VAL A 170 19.79 18.15 16.04
C VAL A 170 19.78 16.65 15.75
N LEU A 171 18.79 16.16 15.03
CA LEU A 171 18.79 14.78 14.55
C LEU A 171 19.65 14.65 13.29
N ILE A 172 20.58 13.70 13.29
CA ILE A 172 21.35 13.36 12.10
C ILE A 172 20.68 12.16 11.43
N ILE A 173 20.28 12.33 10.17
CA ILE A 173 19.80 11.25 9.30
C ILE A 173 20.75 11.10 8.13
N VAL A 174 21.23 9.89 7.90
CA VAL A 174 22.07 9.55 6.74
C VAL A 174 21.27 8.66 5.82
N SER A 175 21.05 9.13 4.60
CA SER A 175 20.17 8.49 3.61
C SER A 175 20.99 7.85 2.50
N GLY A 176 20.81 6.55 2.30
CA GLY A 176 21.51 5.74 1.32
C GLY A 176 20.72 4.49 0.99
N GLN A 177 21.42 3.37 0.81
CA GLN A 177 20.82 2.05 0.67
C GLN A 177 21.79 0.99 1.19
N ALA A 178 21.33 0.01 1.96
CA ALA A 178 22.20 -1.00 2.57
C ALA A 178 22.95 -1.86 1.52
N VAL A 179 22.25 -2.20 0.43
CA VAL A 179 22.81 -2.83 -0.78
C VAL A 179 22.17 -2.17 -2.00
N HIS A 180 22.96 -1.77 -3.00
CA HIS A 180 22.49 -0.96 -4.12
C HIS A 180 23.16 -1.34 -5.45
N ASN A 181 22.67 -2.39 -6.10
CA ASN A 181 23.06 -2.73 -7.47
C ASN A 181 21.86 -2.70 -8.42
N LEU A 182 21.57 -1.51 -8.94
CA LEU A 182 20.50 -1.30 -9.93
C LEU A 182 20.74 -2.00 -11.27
N PRO A 183 21.98 -2.09 -11.83
CA PRO A 183 22.23 -2.89 -13.02
C PRO A 183 21.74 -4.34 -12.89
N ASP A 184 22.06 -5.01 -11.78
CA ASP A 184 21.58 -6.37 -11.51
C ASP A 184 20.07 -6.43 -11.25
N PHE A 185 19.49 -5.36 -10.69
CA PHE A 185 18.06 -5.24 -10.42
C PHE A 185 17.29 -5.22 -11.74
N PHE A 186 17.68 -4.33 -12.66
CA PHE A 186 17.07 -4.23 -13.98
C PHE A 186 17.33 -5.48 -14.83
N ALA A 187 18.51 -6.08 -14.75
CA ALA A 187 18.83 -7.32 -15.45
C ALA A 187 17.98 -8.52 -14.98
N SER A 188 17.47 -8.49 -13.74
CA SER A 188 16.66 -9.56 -13.16
C SER A 188 15.21 -9.61 -13.68
N ARG A 189 14.80 -8.64 -14.50
CA ARG A 189 13.45 -8.55 -15.12
C ARG A 189 12.28 -8.76 -14.14
N GLY A 190 12.41 -8.23 -12.92
CA GLY A 190 11.35 -8.27 -11.91
C GLY A 190 11.46 -9.45 -10.92
N SER A 191 12.51 -10.27 -10.99
CA SER A 191 12.76 -11.26 -9.94
C SER A 191 13.20 -10.59 -8.64
N LEU A 192 12.33 -10.59 -7.63
CA LEU A 192 12.64 -10.09 -6.28
C LEU A 192 13.40 -11.10 -5.41
N LYS A 193 13.72 -12.30 -5.92
CA LYS A 193 14.53 -13.27 -5.18
C LYS A 193 15.89 -12.65 -4.82
N PRO A 194 16.24 -12.56 -3.52
CA PRO A 194 17.51 -11.98 -3.09
C PRO A 194 18.71 -12.67 -3.74
N ARG A 195 19.69 -11.86 -4.16
CA ARG A 195 20.99 -12.34 -4.61
C ARG A 195 21.84 -12.70 -3.40
N ASP A 196 22.66 -13.75 -3.52
CA ASP A 196 23.51 -14.20 -2.41
C ASP A 196 24.42 -13.08 -1.87
N TYR A 197 25.02 -12.28 -2.76
CA TYR A 197 25.86 -11.15 -2.34
C TYR A 197 25.08 -10.05 -1.61
N ALA A 198 23.79 -9.89 -1.89
CA ALA A 198 22.96 -8.90 -1.21
C ALA A 198 22.73 -9.34 0.24
N LEU A 199 22.42 -10.63 0.44
CA LEU A 199 22.27 -11.22 1.78
C LEU A 199 23.58 -11.17 2.57
N THR A 200 24.71 -11.56 1.97
CA THR A 200 26.00 -11.60 2.67
C THR A 200 26.55 -10.21 2.99
N PHE A 201 26.33 -9.23 2.10
CA PHE A 201 26.76 -7.87 2.35
C PHE A 201 25.85 -7.15 3.36
N ASP A 202 24.53 -7.37 3.33
CA ASP A 202 23.60 -6.82 4.34
C ASP A 202 23.94 -7.29 5.75
N GLU A 203 24.23 -8.59 5.92
CA GLU A 203 24.61 -9.13 7.24
C GLU A 203 25.99 -8.62 7.68
N ALA A 204 26.95 -8.51 6.77
CA ALA A 204 28.25 -7.91 7.09
C ALA A 204 28.12 -6.43 7.51
N LEU A 205 27.25 -5.67 6.84
CA LEU A 205 26.93 -4.30 7.21
C LEU A 205 26.31 -4.24 8.61
N LYS A 206 25.37 -5.14 8.93
CA LYS A 206 24.85 -5.26 10.31
C LYS A 206 25.96 -5.53 11.31
N GLU A 207 26.82 -6.51 11.06
CA GLU A 207 27.91 -6.87 11.98
C GLU A 207 28.88 -5.71 12.22
N ALA A 208 29.14 -4.91 11.18
CA ALA A 208 29.97 -3.71 11.30
C ALA A 208 29.28 -2.60 12.10
N VAL A 209 27.99 -2.36 11.84
CA VAL A 209 27.19 -1.33 12.53
C VAL A 209 27.00 -1.67 14.02
N GLU A 210 26.64 -2.91 14.32
CA GLU A 210 26.36 -3.40 15.68
C GLU A 210 27.63 -3.75 16.47
N ALA A 211 28.80 -3.59 15.85
CA ALA A 211 30.08 -3.75 16.53
C ALA A 211 30.18 -2.83 17.75
N GLU A 212 30.93 -3.29 18.74
CA GLU A 212 31.29 -2.46 19.88
C GLU A 212 31.98 -1.18 19.39
N PRO A 213 31.72 -0.02 20.02
CA PRO A 213 32.18 1.27 19.50
C PRO A 213 33.68 1.34 19.21
N ALA A 214 34.51 0.63 19.98
CA ALA A 214 35.95 0.58 19.78
C ALA A 214 36.38 -0.17 18.51
N GLU A 215 35.56 -1.10 18.00
CA GLU A 215 35.87 -1.94 16.83
C GLU A 215 35.15 -1.46 15.57
N ARG A 216 34.07 -0.68 15.72
CA ARG A 216 33.17 -0.27 14.63
C ARG A 216 33.90 0.33 13.44
N LYS A 217 34.79 1.31 13.64
CA LYS A 217 35.53 1.96 12.55
C LYS A 217 36.33 0.95 11.72
N GLY A 218 37.00 0.01 12.38
CA GLY A 218 37.74 -1.06 11.72
C GLY A 218 36.82 -1.97 10.90
N LYS A 219 35.72 -2.47 11.49
CA LYS A 219 34.78 -3.34 10.77
C LYS A 219 34.09 -2.66 9.60
N MET A 220 33.74 -1.38 9.76
CA MET A 220 33.19 -0.56 8.67
C MET A 220 34.20 -0.45 7.52
N GLY A 221 35.48 -0.19 7.83
CA GLY A 221 36.55 -0.14 6.83
C GLY A 221 36.75 -1.46 6.07
N GLU A 222 36.53 -2.61 6.73
CA GLU A 222 36.60 -3.92 6.08
C GLU A 222 35.47 -4.17 5.08
N LEU A 223 34.31 -3.52 5.21
CA LEU A 223 33.20 -3.66 4.24
C LEU A 223 33.64 -3.29 2.82
N LEU A 224 34.43 -2.21 2.69
CA LEU A 224 34.91 -1.72 1.38
C LEU A 224 35.94 -2.65 0.73
N LYS A 225 36.55 -3.55 1.52
CA LYS A 225 37.58 -4.50 1.07
C LYS A 225 37.01 -5.88 0.74
N ARG A 226 35.74 -6.15 1.06
CA ARG A 226 35.12 -7.44 0.78
C ARG A 226 35.12 -7.73 -0.72
N SER A 227 35.28 -9.01 -1.08
CA SER A 227 35.26 -9.45 -2.47
C SER A 227 33.93 -9.19 -3.18
N ASP A 228 32.83 -9.10 -2.42
CA ASP A 228 31.49 -8.82 -2.92
C ASP A 228 31.11 -7.32 -2.84
N ALA A 229 31.97 -6.45 -2.32
CA ALA A 229 31.64 -5.04 -2.08
C ALA A 229 31.21 -4.29 -3.35
N ARG A 230 31.99 -4.40 -4.42
CA ARG A 230 31.66 -3.77 -5.72
C ARG A 230 30.47 -4.41 -6.43
N LYS A 231 30.10 -5.62 -6.02
CA LYS A 231 28.91 -6.28 -6.53
C LYS A 231 27.66 -5.83 -5.76
N ALA A 232 27.76 -5.64 -4.46
CA ALA A 232 26.73 -5.04 -3.63
C ALA A 232 26.52 -3.56 -3.97
N HIS A 233 27.59 -2.87 -4.31
CA HIS A 233 27.66 -1.43 -4.56
C HIS A 233 28.65 -1.15 -5.70
N PRO A 234 28.20 -1.06 -6.97
CA PRO A 234 29.07 -0.75 -8.11
C PRO A 234 29.92 0.50 -7.87
N THR A 235 29.31 1.48 -7.21
CA THR A 235 29.90 2.69 -6.65
C THR A 235 29.41 2.81 -5.19
N PHE A 236 30.19 3.45 -4.30
CA PHE A 236 29.91 3.40 -2.86
C PHE A 236 29.06 4.56 -2.33
N GLU A 237 28.58 5.48 -3.17
CA GLU A 237 27.81 6.66 -2.76
C GLU A 237 26.55 6.32 -1.95
N HIS A 238 25.89 5.19 -2.22
CA HIS A 238 24.73 4.73 -1.45
C HIS A 238 25.11 4.04 -0.13
N LEU A 239 26.36 3.58 0.01
CA LEU A 239 26.87 2.95 1.22
C LEU A 239 27.50 3.96 2.19
N LEU A 240 28.28 4.92 1.68
CA LEU A 240 29.04 5.89 2.48
C LEU A 240 28.23 6.73 3.48
N PRO A 241 26.92 7.03 3.29
CA PRO A 241 26.09 7.64 4.33
C PRO A 241 26.17 6.90 5.67
N VAL A 242 26.18 5.55 5.68
CA VAL A 242 26.24 4.78 6.94
C VAL A 242 27.58 4.95 7.66
N PHE A 243 28.67 5.26 6.94
CA PHE A 243 29.97 5.59 7.54
C PHE A 243 29.91 6.92 8.29
N VAL A 244 29.24 7.92 7.71
CA VAL A 244 28.98 9.19 8.41
C VAL A 244 28.12 8.95 9.65
N GLY A 245 27.08 8.12 9.54
CA GLY A 245 26.24 7.76 10.67
C GLY A 245 27.01 7.08 11.81
N ALA A 246 27.88 6.12 11.46
CA ALA A 246 28.73 5.40 12.39
C ALA A 246 29.76 6.31 13.08
N GLY A 247 30.33 7.29 12.37
CA GLY A 247 31.20 8.31 12.95
C GLY A 247 30.44 9.24 13.92
N ALA A 248 29.26 9.70 13.51
CA ALA A 248 28.40 10.57 14.33
C ALA A 248 27.85 9.87 15.58
N ALA A 249 27.78 8.53 15.57
CA ALA A 249 27.40 7.72 16.71
C ALA A 249 28.36 7.88 17.90
N GLY A 250 29.66 8.09 17.64
CA GLY A 250 30.69 8.10 18.68
C GLY A 250 30.66 6.79 19.49
N LYS A 251 30.36 6.90 20.79
CA LYS A 251 30.32 5.75 21.72
C LYS A 251 28.99 5.00 21.73
N ASP A 252 27.98 5.48 21.01
CA ASP A 252 26.67 4.85 21.03
C ASP A 252 26.69 3.51 20.32
N LYS A 253 25.90 2.54 20.80
CA LYS A 253 25.73 1.25 20.11
C LYS A 253 24.85 1.43 18.87
N GLY A 254 25.24 0.79 17.79
CA GLY A 254 24.42 0.64 16.60
C GLY A 254 23.49 -0.56 16.73
N VAL A 255 22.29 -0.47 16.17
CA VAL A 255 21.31 -1.57 16.10
C VAL A 255 20.66 -1.61 14.73
N ARG A 256 20.48 -2.81 14.14
CA ARG A 256 19.62 -3.00 12.97
C ARG A 256 18.16 -2.95 13.40
N LEU A 257 17.45 -1.91 12.97
CA LEU A 257 16.01 -1.77 13.25
C LEU A 257 15.19 -2.74 12.38
N TRP A 258 15.59 -2.85 11.12
CA TRP A 258 14.91 -3.67 10.14
C TRP A 258 15.80 -3.91 8.91
N THR A 259 15.53 -4.98 8.17
CA THR A 259 16.11 -5.22 6.85
C THR A 259 15.16 -6.07 6.03
N MET A 260 15.29 -5.94 4.71
CA MET A 260 14.68 -6.81 3.72
C MET A 260 15.54 -6.74 2.47
N CYS A 261 16.10 -7.88 2.06
CA CYS A 261 16.76 -7.98 0.77
C CYS A 261 15.72 -8.31 -0.30
N GLU A 262 15.82 -7.65 -1.45
CA GLU A 262 14.94 -7.85 -2.61
C GLU A 262 15.76 -7.75 -3.87
N GLY A 263 15.91 -8.87 -4.57
CA GLY A 263 16.84 -8.93 -5.71
C GLY A 263 18.25 -8.53 -5.29
N SER A 264 18.75 -7.46 -5.89
CA SER A 264 20.09 -6.90 -5.68
C SER A 264 20.10 -5.62 -4.83
N VAL A 265 19.03 -5.36 -4.08
CA VAL A 265 18.95 -4.25 -3.13
C VAL A 265 18.61 -4.74 -1.72
N SER A 266 18.95 -3.94 -0.71
CA SER A 266 18.56 -4.18 0.68
C SER A 266 18.07 -2.91 1.35
N TRP A 267 17.00 -3.05 2.13
CA TRP A 267 16.36 -2.01 2.92
C TRP A 267 16.85 -1.91 4.37
N GLY A 268 18.07 -2.36 4.65
CA GLY A 268 18.66 -2.22 5.99
C GLY A 268 18.50 -0.81 6.56
N MET A 269 17.96 -0.71 7.77
CA MET A 269 17.79 0.52 8.54
C MET A 269 18.47 0.37 9.88
N PHE A 270 19.21 1.38 10.30
CA PHE A 270 20.00 1.33 11.53
C PHE A 270 19.77 2.56 12.40
N ARG A 271 19.85 2.37 13.72
CA ARG A 271 19.91 3.46 14.69
C ARG A 271 21.20 3.35 15.48
N PHE A 272 21.80 4.49 15.79
CA PHE A 272 22.88 4.59 16.77
C PHE A 272 22.40 5.41 17.97
N GLY A 273 22.52 4.84 19.15
CA GLY A 273 22.06 5.44 20.40
C GLY A 273 20.68 4.97 20.82
N ASP A 274 20.42 5.11 22.12
CA ASP A 274 19.15 4.77 22.73
C ASP A 274 18.14 5.90 22.56
N LEU A 275 16.87 5.55 22.73
CA LEU A 275 15.81 6.55 22.82
C LEU A 275 15.90 7.27 24.17
N PRO A 276 15.56 8.56 24.25
CA PRO A 276 15.43 9.25 25.53
C PRO A 276 14.48 8.49 26.47
N GLU A 277 14.86 8.26 27.72
CA GLU A 277 13.99 7.66 28.73
C GLU A 277 12.77 8.56 28.96
N GLU A 278 11.55 7.99 28.91
CA GLU A 278 10.36 8.69 29.36
C GLU A 278 10.44 8.86 30.89
N ASN A 279 10.43 10.11 31.38
CA ASN A 279 10.31 10.36 32.82
C ASN A 279 9.06 9.65 33.36
N GLY A 280 9.26 8.66 34.23
CA GLY A 280 8.23 7.78 34.77
C GLY A 280 7.06 8.55 35.40
N GLY A 281 5.99 8.68 34.64
CA GLY A 281 4.63 8.67 35.17
C GLY A 281 4.18 7.22 35.16
N GLU A 282 3.71 6.72 36.31
CA GLU A 282 3.10 5.41 36.47
C GLU A 282 2.04 5.21 35.37
N VAL A 283 2.36 4.44 34.34
CA VAL A 283 1.40 4.06 33.30
C VAL A 283 0.67 2.85 33.82
N ASP A 284 -0.53 3.07 34.36
CA ASP A 284 -1.52 2.02 34.55
C ASP A 284 -1.63 1.24 33.22
N GLU A 285 -1.28 -0.05 33.24
CA GLU A 285 -1.29 -0.95 32.07
C GLU A 285 -2.68 -1.04 31.40
N LYS A 286 -3.71 -0.44 31.99
CA LYS A 286 -5.05 -0.27 31.41
C LYS A 286 -5.23 0.99 30.56
N GLY A 287 -4.29 1.93 30.58
CA GLY A 287 -4.32 3.19 29.81
C GLY A 287 -3.63 3.11 28.45
N ALA A 288 -2.48 2.43 28.36
CA ALA A 288 -1.70 2.33 27.12
C ALA A 288 -2.39 1.50 26.02
N ALA A 289 -3.20 0.51 26.41
CA ALA A 289 -4.06 -0.23 25.48
C ALA A 289 -5.24 0.60 24.94
N LYS A 290 -5.59 1.72 25.59
CA LYS A 290 -6.71 2.58 25.20
C LYS A 290 -6.32 3.67 24.20
N ASP A 291 -5.09 4.18 24.28
CA ASP A 291 -4.60 5.23 23.38
C ASP A 291 -3.90 4.71 22.11
N CYS A 292 -3.28 3.52 22.15
CA CYS A 292 -2.81 2.86 20.93
C CYS A 292 -4.00 2.45 20.03
N THR A 293 -5.12 2.09 20.64
CA THR A 293 -6.37 1.77 19.94
C THR A 293 -7.03 3.03 19.36
N LYS A 294 -6.91 4.20 19.98
CA LYS A 294 -7.40 5.47 19.40
C LYS A 294 -6.53 5.98 18.25
N SER A 295 -5.20 5.87 18.31
CA SER A 295 -4.32 6.35 17.25
C SER A 295 -4.33 5.46 16.00
N ILE A 296 -4.46 4.13 16.18
CA ILE A 296 -4.62 3.19 15.06
C ILE A 296 -6.02 3.29 14.45
N ILE A 297 -7.04 3.64 15.24
CA ILE A 297 -8.39 3.92 14.72
C ILE A 297 -8.48 5.31 14.06
N LEU A 298 -7.67 6.30 14.45
CA LEU A 298 -7.72 7.63 13.84
C LEU A 298 -6.92 7.74 12.53
N SER A 299 -5.81 7.02 12.36
CA SER A 299 -5.08 7.02 11.07
C SER A 299 -5.74 6.16 9.99
N TYR A 300 -6.65 5.26 10.36
CA TYR A 300 -7.55 4.58 9.43
C TYR A 300 -8.89 5.30 9.26
N ALA A 301 -9.22 6.28 10.11
CA ALA A 301 -10.45 7.05 10.00
C ALA A 301 -10.26 8.33 9.18
N ILE A 302 -9.13 9.03 9.23
CA ILE A 302 -9.07 10.37 8.60
C ILE A 302 -8.95 10.34 7.07
N ASP A 303 -8.39 9.28 6.45
CA ASP A 303 -8.40 9.12 4.97
C ASP A 303 -9.57 8.26 4.43
N LEU A 304 -10.52 7.88 5.29
CA LEU A 304 -11.76 7.21 4.89
C LEU A 304 -13.02 7.95 5.35
N VAL A 305 -12.88 9.07 6.07
CA VAL A 305 -14.01 9.88 6.54
C VAL A 305 -14.57 10.82 5.46
N ASP A 306 -13.89 10.98 4.31
CA ASP A 306 -14.48 11.63 3.12
C ASP A 306 -14.88 10.67 1.99
N LEU A 307 -14.60 9.36 2.10
CA LEU A 307 -15.27 8.33 1.29
C LEU A 307 -16.55 7.90 2.00
N THR A 308 -17.49 8.83 2.04
CA THR A 308 -18.86 8.62 2.49
C THR A 308 -19.42 7.34 1.85
N TYR A 309 -19.65 6.31 2.65
CA TYR A 309 -20.73 5.31 2.57
C TYR A 309 -21.26 4.82 1.21
N TYR A 310 -20.47 4.44 0.21
CA TYR A 310 -21.06 3.89 -1.04
C TYR A 310 -20.22 2.81 -1.73
N ILE A 311 -20.55 1.56 -1.44
CA ILE A 311 -19.98 0.37 -2.07
C ILE A 311 -20.46 0.28 -3.53
N CYS A 312 -19.57 0.58 -4.48
CA CYS A 312 -19.73 0.18 -5.88
C CYS A 312 -19.66 -1.35 -5.98
N LEU A 313 -20.66 -1.99 -6.58
CA LEU A 313 -20.60 -3.43 -6.87
C LEU A 313 -19.74 -3.66 -8.12
N GLU A 314 -18.56 -4.20 -7.89
CA GLU A 314 -17.61 -4.54 -8.95
C GLU A 314 -17.93 -5.93 -9.54
N LEU A 315 -18.74 -5.98 -10.61
CA LEU A 315 -18.97 -7.22 -11.37
C LEU A 315 -18.07 -7.28 -12.60
N LEU A 316 -16.93 -7.95 -12.46
CA LEU A 316 -15.99 -8.08 -13.56
C LEU A 316 -16.51 -8.97 -14.69
N MET A 317 -16.35 -8.45 -15.90
CA MET A 317 -16.26 -9.18 -17.16
C MET A 317 -14.81 -9.00 -17.60
N LEU A 318 -13.93 -9.99 -17.38
CA LEU A 318 -12.50 -9.86 -17.73
C LEU A 318 -12.29 -9.55 -19.21
N THR A 319 -11.08 -9.16 -19.60
CA THR A 319 -10.70 -8.92 -20.99
C THR A 319 -9.20 -9.15 -21.08
N VAL A 320 -8.78 -10.42 -21.17
CA VAL A 320 -7.35 -10.79 -21.05
C VAL A 320 -6.54 -10.54 -22.33
N LYS A 321 -5.68 -9.52 -22.35
CA LYS A 321 -4.82 -9.19 -23.50
C LYS A 321 -3.94 -10.36 -23.96
N PHE A 322 -3.93 -10.61 -25.27
CA PHE A 322 -3.00 -11.51 -25.94
C PHE A 322 -2.05 -10.76 -26.90
N GLU A 323 -0.74 -11.01 -26.80
CA GLU A 323 0.31 -10.14 -27.37
C GLU A 323 0.48 -10.17 -28.90
N LYS A 324 -0.28 -10.96 -29.67
CA LYS A 324 0.08 -11.22 -31.08
C LYS A 324 -0.66 -10.47 -32.19
N LEU A 325 -1.45 -9.42 -31.92
CA LEU A 325 -2.17 -8.70 -32.99
C LEU A 325 -1.96 -7.18 -32.96
N PHE A 326 -1.15 -6.69 -33.90
CA PHE A 326 -0.83 -5.27 -34.15
C PHE A 326 -2.09 -4.40 -34.41
N GLU A 327 -3.16 -5.01 -34.91
CA GLU A 327 -4.39 -4.31 -35.30
C GLU A 327 -5.23 -3.83 -34.10
N SER A 328 -5.06 -4.45 -32.93
CA SER A 328 -5.67 -4.01 -31.67
C SER A 328 -5.22 -2.59 -31.29
N LYS A 329 -3.93 -2.25 -31.48
CA LYS A 329 -3.38 -0.91 -31.18
C LYS A 329 -3.99 0.20 -32.04
N ARG A 330 -4.29 -0.10 -33.31
CA ARG A 330 -4.86 0.86 -34.28
C ARG A 330 -6.31 1.20 -33.93
N ILE A 331 -7.14 0.21 -33.65
CA ILE A 331 -8.57 0.42 -33.32
C ILE A 331 -8.71 1.30 -32.06
N MET A 332 -7.79 1.16 -31.10
CA MET A 332 -7.85 1.88 -29.82
C MET A 332 -7.45 3.36 -29.92
N HIS A 333 -6.47 3.71 -30.76
CA HIS A 333 -6.07 5.10 -30.97
C HIS A 333 -7.19 5.94 -31.62
N TYR A 334 -8.02 5.33 -32.47
CA TYR A 334 -9.03 6.05 -33.25
C TYR A 334 -10.33 6.36 -32.49
N ARG A 335 -10.58 5.79 -31.31
CA ARG A 335 -11.85 5.98 -30.56
C ARG A 335 -11.71 6.69 -29.20
N ALA A 336 -10.51 7.18 -28.87
CA ALA A 336 -10.20 7.88 -27.61
C ALA A 336 -11.21 8.98 -27.20
N ALA A 337 -11.76 9.71 -28.17
CA ALA A 337 -12.72 10.79 -27.94
C ALA A 337 -14.10 10.32 -27.43
N GLU A 338 -14.58 9.13 -27.83
CA GLU A 338 -15.86 8.56 -27.32
C GLU A 338 -15.76 8.17 -25.83
N TYR A 339 -14.54 7.93 -25.32
CA TYR A 339 -14.30 7.53 -23.93
C TYR A 339 -14.35 8.71 -22.95
N MET A 340 -13.87 9.89 -23.35
CA MET A 340 -13.80 11.06 -22.45
C MET A 340 -15.19 11.59 -22.05
N GLY A 341 -16.16 11.65 -22.98
CA GLY A 341 -17.51 12.13 -22.66
C GLY A 341 -18.31 11.25 -21.69
N ARG A 342 -17.87 10.01 -21.42
CA ARG A 342 -18.51 9.11 -20.44
C ARG A 342 -17.80 9.08 -19.09
N ALA A 343 -16.49 9.37 -19.05
CA ALA A 343 -15.77 9.63 -17.81
C ALA A 343 -16.34 10.88 -17.10
N GLU A 344 -16.74 11.89 -17.86
CA GLU A 344 -17.46 13.08 -17.34
C GLU A 344 -18.80 12.72 -16.67
N LYS A 345 -19.53 11.74 -17.22
CA LYS A 345 -20.78 11.24 -16.63
C LYS A 345 -20.55 10.48 -15.31
N LEU A 346 -19.40 9.84 -15.13
CA LEU A 346 -19.05 9.20 -13.87
C LEU A 346 -18.62 10.24 -12.82
N ASN A 347 -17.87 11.26 -13.24
CA ASN A 347 -17.51 12.39 -12.37
C ASN A 347 -18.77 13.10 -11.82
N SER A 348 -19.83 13.27 -12.62
CA SER A 348 -21.07 13.87 -12.12
C SER A 348 -21.79 13.01 -11.08
N TYR A 349 -21.71 11.67 -11.18
CA TYR A 349 -22.26 10.76 -10.17
C TYR A 349 -21.46 10.76 -8.87
N ILE A 350 -20.12 10.78 -8.94
CA ILE A 350 -19.23 10.83 -7.77
C ILE A 350 -19.42 12.13 -6.99
N GLN A 351 -19.73 13.23 -7.68
CA GLN A 351 -19.98 14.53 -7.05
C GLN A 351 -21.44 14.75 -6.59
N THR A 352 -22.32 13.76 -6.73
CA THR A 352 -23.69 13.86 -6.19
C THR A 352 -23.66 13.58 -4.68
N PRO A 353 -24.05 14.54 -3.81
CA PRO A 353 -23.99 14.33 -2.37
C PRO A 353 -24.93 13.23 -1.93
N ALA A 354 -24.35 12.29 -1.19
CA ALA A 354 -24.98 11.30 -0.35
C ALA A 354 -26.06 11.89 0.57
N THR A 355 -27.33 11.59 0.34
CA THR A 355 -28.37 11.91 1.32
C THR A 355 -28.32 10.88 2.45
N GLY A 356 -27.76 11.27 3.60
CA GLY A 356 -27.96 10.61 4.90
C GLY A 356 -26.83 9.67 5.34
N ALA A 357 -25.95 10.16 6.22
CA ALA A 357 -25.14 9.28 7.05
C ALA A 357 -26.05 8.53 8.04
N PRO A 358 -25.90 7.21 8.23
CA PRO A 358 -26.63 6.53 9.30
C PRO A 358 -26.11 7.05 10.64
N THR A 359 -26.98 7.75 11.37
CA THR A 359 -26.78 8.04 12.79
C THR A 359 -26.59 6.72 13.53
N LYS A 360 -25.61 6.66 14.45
CA LYS A 360 -25.41 5.54 15.39
C LYS A 360 -26.69 5.32 16.19
N ASN A 361 -27.60 4.50 15.67
CA ASN A 361 -28.76 3.98 16.39
C ASN A 361 -28.41 2.62 16.98
N GLU A 362 -28.90 2.36 18.20
CA GLU A 362 -28.65 1.13 18.93
C GLU A 362 -29.11 -0.11 18.14
N LEU A 363 -28.23 -1.11 18.10
CA LEU A 363 -28.44 -2.40 17.44
C LEU A 363 -29.61 -3.17 18.08
N ARG A 364 -30.56 -3.62 17.26
CA ARG A 364 -31.63 -4.53 17.70
C ARG A 364 -31.24 -5.99 17.45
N ILE A 365 -30.55 -6.60 18.39
CA ILE A 365 -30.43 -8.06 18.46
C ILE A 365 -31.79 -8.59 18.92
N ILE A 366 -32.44 -9.41 18.09
CA ILE A 366 -33.78 -9.91 18.42
C ILE A 366 -33.64 -11.21 19.22
N SER A 367 -33.86 -11.15 20.54
CA SER A 367 -34.09 -12.36 21.35
C SER A 367 -35.40 -13.03 20.91
N ARG A 368 -35.41 -14.35 20.67
CA ARG A 368 -36.60 -15.06 20.17
C ARG A 368 -36.90 -16.37 20.87
N SER A 369 -38.20 -16.55 21.13
CA SER A 369 -38.92 -17.81 21.20
C SER A 369 -40.31 -17.61 20.56
N PRO A 370 -40.80 -18.46 19.63
CA PRO A 370 -40.11 -19.51 18.88
C PRO A 370 -39.48 -18.97 17.55
N PRO A 371 -38.61 -19.76 16.90
CA PRO A 371 -37.92 -19.34 15.67
C PRO A 371 -38.87 -19.33 14.47
N SER A 372 -39.32 -18.14 14.06
CA SER A 372 -39.80 -17.95 12.68
C SER A 372 -38.60 -18.08 11.74
N SER A 373 -38.69 -18.96 10.74
CA SER A 373 -37.62 -19.25 9.79
C SER A 373 -37.26 -18.08 8.86
N ARG A 374 -38.11 -17.04 8.80
CA ARG A 374 -37.95 -15.88 7.89
C ARG A 374 -37.33 -14.65 8.54
N ILE A 375 -37.01 -14.68 9.83
CA ILE A 375 -36.54 -13.48 10.52
C ILE A 375 -35.09 -13.66 10.97
N PRO A 376 -34.18 -12.79 10.52
CA PRO A 376 -32.76 -12.94 10.79
C PRO A 376 -32.41 -12.66 12.26
N LEU A 377 -31.25 -13.17 12.65
CA LEU A 377 -30.64 -12.95 13.97
C LEU A 377 -30.42 -11.46 14.27
N VAL A 378 -30.05 -10.70 13.25
CA VAL A 378 -29.84 -9.25 13.29
C VAL A 378 -30.63 -8.60 12.16
N LEU A 379 -31.13 -7.39 12.35
CA LEU A 379 -31.74 -6.61 11.27
C LEU A 379 -30.78 -5.51 10.81
N PRO A 380 -30.87 -5.06 9.54
CA PRO A 380 -30.28 -3.80 9.12
C PRO A 380 -30.74 -2.64 10.02
N GLN A 381 -29.85 -1.68 10.29
CA GLN A 381 -30.03 -0.62 11.31
C GLN A 381 -31.33 0.20 11.18
N ILE A 382 -31.88 0.34 9.97
CA ILE A 382 -33.05 1.17 9.66
C ILE A 382 -34.27 0.32 9.22
N THR A 383 -34.27 -0.98 9.51
CA THR A 383 -35.31 -1.90 8.99
C THR A 383 -36.13 -2.56 10.10
N SER A 384 -37.46 -2.63 9.92
CA SER A 384 -38.36 -3.42 10.77
C SER A 384 -38.45 -4.87 10.29
N THR A 385 -38.84 -5.79 11.17
CA THR A 385 -39.01 -7.21 10.80
C THR A 385 -39.86 -7.40 9.55
N LYS A 386 -41.03 -6.75 9.48
CA LYS A 386 -41.94 -6.84 8.33
C LYS A 386 -41.29 -6.28 7.05
N ARG A 387 -40.60 -5.14 7.17
CA ARG A 387 -39.87 -4.53 6.05
C ARG A 387 -38.72 -5.43 5.56
N PHE A 388 -38.07 -6.17 6.46
CA PHE A 388 -37.05 -7.16 6.08
C PHE A 388 -37.65 -8.40 5.39
N GLU A 389 -38.79 -8.90 5.87
CA GLU A 389 -39.50 -10.00 5.21
C GLU A 389 -39.95 -9.60 3.79
N ASP A 390 -40.46 -8.38 3.63
CA ASP A 390 -40.81 -7.81 2.31
C ASP A 390 -39.59 -7.69 1.39
N TYR A 391 -38.42 -7.31 1.94
CA TYR A 391 -37.16 -7.31 1.21
C TYR A 391 -36.79 -8.72 0.72
N ILE A 392 -36.86 -9.73 1.60
CA ILE A 392 -36.51 -11.11 1.25
C ILE A 392 -37.41 -11.63 0.13
N VAL A 393 -38.73 -11.43 0.20
CA VAL A 393 -39.64 -11.87 -0.85
C VAL A 393 -39.31 -11.21 -2.20
N GLN A 394 -38.94 -9.93 -2.18
CA GLN A 394 -38.52 -9.24 -3.41
C GLN A 394 -37.16 -9.72 -3.92
N ALA A 395 -36.21 -10.04 -3.02
CA ALA A 395 -34.94 -10.62 -3.39
C ALA A 395 -35.10 -12.04 -3.98
N GLU A 396 -36.01 -12.85 -3.43
CA GLU A 396 -36.39 -14.17 -3.95
C GLU A 396 -36.98 -14.06 -5.37
N ASN A 397 -37.77 -13.01 -5.65
CA ASN A 397 -38.29 -12.76 -7.00
C ASN A 397 -37.21 -12.36 -8.01
N ILE A 398 -36.14 -11.69 -7.55
CA ILE A 398 -35.03 -11.25 -8.41
C ILE A 398 -34.07 -12.41 -8.68
N CYS A 399 -33.62 -13.10 -7.62
CA CYS A 399 -32.55 -14.09 -7.70
C CYS A 399 -33.04 -15.54 -7.69
N GLY A 400 -34.33 -15.79 -7.45
CA GLY A 400 -34.89 -17.13 -7.23
C GLY A 400 -34.96 -17.49 -5.74
N ALA A 401 -35.99 -18.26 -5.36
CA ALA A 401 -36.35 -18.53 -3.97
C ALA A 401 -35.26 -19.25 -3.14
N ASN A 402 -34.32 -19.95 -3.78
CA ASN A 402 -33.26 -20.70 -3.10
C ASN A 402 -31.97 -19.90 -2.90
N ASN A 403 -31.89 -18.68 -3.46
CA ASN A 403 -30.65 -17.91 -3.52
C ASN A 403 -30.44 -16.98 -2.32
N PRO A 404 -31.46 -16.29 -1.79
CA PRO A 404 -31.37 -15.63 -0.49
C PRO A 404 -31.32 -16.66 0.64
N LYS A 405 -30.25 -16.63 1.45
CA LYS A 405 -30.12 -17.45 2.65
C LYS A 405 -30.14 -16.58 3.89
N ILE A 406 -31.17 -16.73 4.72
CA ILE A 406 -31.37 -15.99 5.97
C ILE A 406 -30.69 -16.71 7.12
N PHE A 407 -29.98 -15.98 7.97
CA PHE A 407 -29.33 -16.56 9.15
C PHE A 407 -30.14 -16.29 10.42
N THR A 408 -30.60 -17.37 11.04
CA THR A 408 -31.38 -17.32 12.28
C THR A 408 -30.56 -17.70 13.52
N LYS A 409 -29.30 -18.14 13.33
CA LYS A 409 -28.37 -18.57 14.38
C LYS A 409 -27.01 -17.89 14.25
N ALA A 410 -26.41 -17.53 15.38
CA ALA A 410 -25.14 -16.81 15.43
C ALA A 410 -23.98 -17.64 14.88
N GLU A 411 -23.93 -18.92 15.22
CA GLU A 411 -22.87 -19.83 14.76
C GLU A 411 -22.94 -20.05 13.25
N GLU A 412 -24.15 -20.08 12.68
CA GLU A 412 -24.33 -20.22 11.24
C GLU A 412 -23.94 -18.93 10.50
N ALA A 413 -24.38 -17.77 10.98
CA ALA A 413 -23.97 -16.48 10.43
C ALA A 413 -22.44 -16.34 10.46
N TYR A 414 -21.82 -16.66 11.60
CA TYR A 414 -20.38 -16.59 11.79
C TYR A 414 -19.62 -17.58 10.90
N LYS A 415 -20.07 -18.84 10.81
CA LYS A 415 -19.43 -19.83 9.94
C LYS A 415 -19.49 -19.45 8.46
N ASN A 416 -20.64 -18.94 7.99
CA ASN A 416 -20.79 -18.53 6.59
C ASN A 416 -19.98 -17.26 6.30
N LEU A 417 -19.93 -16.33 7.25
CA LEU A 417 -19.05 -15.17 7.17
C LEU A 417 -17.58 -15.59 7.11
N LEU A 418 -17.12 -16.44 8.02
CA LEU A 418 -15.75 -16.98 7.99
C LEU A 418 -15.46 -17.73 6.69
N SER A 419 -16.41 -18.50 6.16
CA SER A 419 -16.23 -19.16 4.87
C SER A 419 -16.05 -18.15 3.73
N ALA A 420 -16.84 -17.08 3.71
CA ALA A 420 -16.70 -16.00 2.74
C ALA A 420 -15.37 -15.23 2.91
N LEU A 421 -14.93 -15.01 4.15
CA LEU A 421 -13.67 -14.32 4.47
C LEU A 421 -12.43 -15.18 4.19
N ASN A 422 -12.49 -16.48 4.47
CA ASN A 422 -11.46 -17.45 4.11
C ASN A 422 -11.28 -17.53 2.60
N MET A 423 -12.38 -17.49 1.83
CA MET A 423 -12.33 -17.37 0.37
C MET A 423 -11.60 -16.10 -0.09
N LEU A 424 -11.64 -15.03 0.71
CA LEU A 424 -10.95 -13.76 0.46
C LEU A 424 -9.55 -13.70 1.10
N ASN A 425 -9.09 -14.77 1.77
CA ASN A 425 -7.83 -14.83 2.52
C ASN A 425 -7.68 -13.66 3.53
N LEU A 426 -8.77 -13.31 4.21
CA LEU A 426 -8.82 -12.26 5.22
C LEU A 426 -8.72 -12.88 6.63
N ASN A 427 -7.69 -12.51 7.39
CA ASN A 427 -7.59 -12.85 8.81
C ASN A 427 -8.35 -11.81 9.65
N ILE A 428 -9.36 -12.26 10.39
CA ILE A 428 -9.97 -11.45 11.46
C ILE A 428 -9.29 -11.80 12.78
N SER A 429 -8.66 -10.81 13.42
CA SER A 429 -8.29 -10.89 14.84
C SER A 429 -9.51 -10.53 15.69
N ASP A 430 -9.83 -11.37 16.68
CA ASP A 430 -11.05 -11.25 17.49
C ASP A 430 -11.20 -9.89 18.19
N GLY A 431 -12.34 -9.24 17.92
CA GLY A 431 -12.80 -8.00 18.52
C GLY A 431 -13.90 -7.38 17.66
N ASP A 432 -15.16 -7.77 17.92
CA ASP A 432 -16.40 -7.37 17.23
C ASP A 432 -16.61 -7.93 15.80
N ASN A 433 -16.90 -9.24 15.72
CA ASN A 433 -17.31 -9.89 14.47
C ASN A 433 -18.67 -9.35 13.98
N PRO A 434 -18.78 -8.76 12.77
CA PRO A 434 -20.03 -8.23 12.26
C PRO A 434 -21.03 -9.35 11.98
N LEU A 435 -22.26 -9.23 12.47
CA LEU A 435 -23.32 -10.19 12.16
C LEU A 435 -24.03 -9.81 10.86
N ILE A 436 -24.30 -10.80 10.01
CA ILE A 436 -25.00 -10.61 8.73
C ILE A 436 -26.41 -11.22 8.79
N PRO A 437 -27.43 -10.54 8.23
CA PRO A 437 -28.80 -11.02 8.27
C PRO A 437 -29.09 -12.07 7.19
N ALA A 438 -28.49 -11.92 6.00
CA ALA A 438 -28.62 -12.86 4.90
C ALA A 438 -27.45 -12.75 3.90
N ILE A 439 -27.24 -13.82 3.14
CA ILE A 439 -26.44 -13.83 1.90
C ILE A 439 -27.38 -13.97 0.71
N VAL A 440 -27.20 -13.16 -0.33
CA VAL A 440 -27.88 -13.30 -1.62
C VAL A 440 -26.86 -13.77 -2.65
N ARG A 441 -27.07 -14.97 -3.18
CA ARG A 441 -26.22 -15.54 -4.23
C ARG A 441 -26.72 -15.13 -5.60
N LEU A 442 -25.83 -14.59 -6.42
CA LEU A 442 -26.16 -14.06 -7.73
C LEU A 442 -25.78 -15.06 -8.82
N CYS A 443 -26.66 -15.22 -9.80
CA CYS A 443 -26.45 -16.10 -10.96
C CYS A 443 -26.10 -15.29 -12.22
N LYS A 444 -26.47 -14.02 -12.29
CA LYS A 444 -26.21 -13.13 -13.44
C LYS A 444 -26.15 -11.66 -13.01
N ALA A 445 -25.49 -10.83 -13.83
CA ALA A 445 -25.31 -9.41 -13.53
C ALA A 445 -26.61 -8.62 -13.37
N SER A 446 -27.67 -8.97 -14.11
CA SER A 446 -28.95 -8.26 -14.00
C SER A 446 -29.67 -8.49 -12.66
N GLU A 447 -29.38 -9.60 -11.97
CA GLU A 447 -29.89 -9.84 -10.62
C GLU A 447 -29.23 -8.88 -9.63
N ALA A 448 -27.93 -8.65 -9.77
CA ALA A 448 -27.20 -7.72 -8.93
C ALA A 448 -27.70 -6.27 -9.11
N GLU A 449 -28.00 -5.86 -10.35
CA GLU A 449 -28.64 -4.56 -10.61
C GLU A 449 -29.96 -4.42 -9.84
N GLY A 450 -30.79 -5.47 -9.89
CA GLY A 450 -32.05 -5.55 -9.16
C GLY A 450 -31.87 -5.49 -7.65
N ILE A 451 -30.92 -6.25 -7.11
CA ILE A 451 -30.65 -6.31 -5.66
C ILE A 451 -30.08 -4.99 -5.15
N VAL A 452 -29.22 -4.30 -5.89
CA VAL A 452 -28.73 -2.97 -5.51
C VAL A 452 -29.87 -1.95 -5.44
N ARG A 453 -30.72 -1.90 -6.47
CA ARG A 453 -31.93 -1.05 -6.46
C ARG A 453 -32.83 -1.38 -5.27
N LEU A 454 -33.00 -2.67 -4.99
CA LEU A 454 -33.80 -3.14 -3.87
C LEU A 454 -33.19 -2.70 -2.53
N CYS A 455 -31.88 -2.87 -2.32
CA CYS A 455 -31.23 -2.45 -1.10
C CYS A 455 -31.31 -0.94 -0.88
N ASN A 456 -31.27 -0.11 -1.93
CA ASN A 456 -31.52 1.33 -1.79
C ASN A 456 -32.94 1.64 -1.36
N ASN A 457 -33.94 1.03 -1.99
CA ASN A 457 -35.35 1.23 -1.64
C ASN A 457 -35.63 0.86 -0.17
N PHE A 458 -34.87 -0.11 0.34
CA PHE A 458 -34.99 -0.61 1.70
C PHE A 458 -34.01 0.03 2.70
N GLU A 459 -33.07 0.86 2.22
CA GLU A 459 -31.98 1.48 2.99
C GLU A 459 -31.10 0.45 3.72
N ILE A 460 -30.79 -0.65 3.03
CA ILE A 460 -30.03 -1.77 3.58
C ILE A 460 -28.58 -1.67 3.10
N PRO A 461 -27.58 -1.66 4.02
CA PRO A 461 -26.19 -1.69 3.62
C PRO A 461 -25.86 -3.03 2.96
N ILE A 462 -25.02 -2.99 1.93
CA ILE A 462 -24.62 -4.16 1.16
C ILE A 462 -23.13 -4.38 1.28
N LEU A 463 -22.71 -5.63 1.17
CA LEU A 463 -21.35 -6.04 0.94
C LEU A 463 -21.38 -6.99 -0.26
N SER A 464 -20.38 -6.96 -1.13
CA SER A 464 -20.25 -7.96 -2.20
C SER A 464 -18.89 -8.65 -2.14
N PHE A 465 -18.80 -9.89 -2.61
CA PHE A 465 -17.53 -10.61 -2.75
C PHE A 465 -17.54 -11.56 -3.97
N SER A 466 -16.35 -11.96 -4.44
CA SER A 466 -16.19 -12.97 -5.49
C SER A 466 -14.99 -13.90 -5.23
N ASN A 467 -14.86 -14.96 -6.04
CA ASN A 467 -13.97 -16.11 -5.80
C ASN A 467 -12.60 -16.04 -6.51
N MET A 468 -12.13 -14.87 -6.95
CA MET A 468 -10.83 -14.79 -7.64
C MET A 468 -9.69 -14.88 -6.62
N VAL A 469 -8.87 -15.93 -6.70
CA VAL A 469 -8.03 -16.43 -5.58
C VAL A 469 -6.67 -15.73 -5.41
N ASP A 470 -6.17 -14.98 -6.41
CA ASP A 470 -4.83 -14.40 -6.32
C ASP A 470 -4.87 -12.88 -6.17
N GLY A 471 -4.78 -12.40 -4.93
CA GLY A 471 -4.35 -11.05 -4.53
C GLY A 471 -5.28 -9.86 -4.84
N ASP A 472 -6.02 -9.90 -5.94
CA ASP A 472 -6.37 -8.67 -6.65
C ASP A 472 -7.84 -8.23 -6.49
N TYR A 473 -8.70 -9.03 -5.84
CA TYR A 473 -10.14 -8.72 -5.67
C TYR A 473 -10.67 -8.96 -4.25
N ARG A 474 -9.87 -8.66 -3.23
CA ARG A 474 -10.29 -8.82 -1.83
C ARG A 474 -11.24 -7.69 -1.42
N SER A 475 -12.55 -7.93 -1.50
CA SER A 475 -13.56 -7.01 -0.97
C SER A 475 -13.40 -6.81 0.55
N ALA A 476 -13.69 -5.60 1.03
CA ALA A 476 -13.58 -5.23 2.44
C ALA A 476 -14.49 -6.09 3.35
N ILE A 477 -14.03 -6.42 4.57
CA ILE A 477 -14.84 -7.02 5.63
C ILE A 477 -16.12 -6.18 5.84
N PRO A 478 -17.30 -6.76 6.13
CA PRO A 478 -18.48 -5.97 6.43
C PRO A 478 -18.18 -5.02 7.60
N ARG A 479 -18.14 -3.72 7.32
CA ARG A 479 -17.83 -2.69 8.33
C ARG A 479 -19.04 -2.35 9.21
N VAL A 480 -20.23 -2.81 8.81
CA VAL A 480 -21.51 -2.55 9.47
C VAL A 480 -22.25 -3.86 9.69
N THR A 481 -22.58 -4.16 10.95
CA THR A 481 -23.49 -5.25 11.33
C THR A 481 -24.87 -5.00 10.72
N GLY A 482 -25.49 -6.03 10.15
CA GLY A 482 -26.77 -5.91 9.44
C GLY A 482 -26.63 -5.70 7.92
N SER A 483 -25.41 -5.74 7.37
CA SER A 483 -25.19 -5.68 5.92
C SER A 483 -25.59 -6.98 5.21
N ILE A 484 -26.34 -6.85 4.12
CA ILE A 484 -26.60 -7.99 3.22
C ILE A 484 -25.34 -8.30 2.44
N VAL A 485 -24.97 -9.57 2.40
CA VAL A 485 -23.79 -10.02 1.66
C VAL A 485 -24.23 -10.56 0.31
N LEU A 486 -23.61 -10.08 -0.77
CA LEU A 486 -23.83 -10.47 -2.15
C LEU A 486 -22.68 -11.36 -2.61
N ASP A 487 -23.01 -12.62 -2.87
CA ASP A 487 -22.07 -13.61 -3.35
C ASP A 487 -22.12 -13.64 -4.88
N CYS A 488 -21.15 -12.97 -5.48
CA CYS A 488 -20.94 -12.92 -6.93
C CYS A 488 -19.98 -14.01 -7.41
N GLY A 489 -19.42 -14.82 -6.51
CA GLY A 489 -18.38 -15.79 -6.83
C GLY A 489 -18.90 -17.20 -7.03
N ARG A 490 -19.99 -17.57 -6.35
CA ARG A 490 -20.47 -18.95 -6.28
C ARG A 490 -21.01 -19.47 -7.61
N TYR A 491 -21.85 -18.70 -8.30
CA TYR A 491 -22.51 -19.12 -9.53
C TYR A 491 -22.10 -18.33 -10.78
N MET A 492 -21.50 -17.14 -10.60
CA MET A 492 -20.95 -16.33 -11.68
C MET A 492 -19.43 -16.55 -11.77
N ASN A 493 -19.02 -17.74 -12.21
CA ASN A 493 -17.62 -18.20 -12.16
C ASN A 493 -17.03 -18.66 -13.50
N LYS A 494 -17.58 -18.21 -14.62
CA LYS A 494 -17.20 -18.71 -15.96
C LYS A 494 -16.45 -17.71 -16.81
N ALA A 495 -15.58 -18.22 -17.69
CA ALA A 495 -15.27 -17.53 -18.93
C ALA A 495 -16.48 -17.61 -19.87
N LEU A 496 -16.96 -16.45 -20.31
CA LEU A 496 -18.14 -16.31 -21.17
C LEU A 496 -17.78 -16.33 -22.66
N GLY A 497 -16.58 -15.91 -23.04
CA GLY A 497 -16.19 -15.92 -24.45
C GLY A 497 -14.85 -15.25 -24.73
N VAL A 498 -14.25 -15.55 -25.89
CA VAL A 498 -12.97 -14.98 -26.34
C VAL A 498 -13.18 -14.16 -27.62
N ASN A 499 -12.64 -12.95 -27.67
CA ASN A 499 -12.48 -12.18 -28.88
C ASN A 499 -11.01 -12.33 -29.33
N GLU A 500 -10.76 -13.23 -30.29
CA GLU A 500 -9.41 -13.48 -30.81
C GLU A 500 -8.81 -12.24 -31.52
N PRO A 501 -9.50 -11.52 -32.43
CA PRO A 501 -8.95 -10.34 -33.10
C PRO A 501 -8.59 -9.18 -32.17
N GLY A 502 -9.41 -8.96 -31.14
CA GLY A 502 -9.20 -7.98 -30.07
C GLY A 502 -8.27 -8.47 -28.98
N GLY A 503 -7.90 -9.76 -29.01
CA GLY A 503 -7.01 -10.41 -28.08
C GLY A 503 -7.52 -10.36 -26.65
N TYR A 504 -8.78 -10.76 -26.37
CA TYR A 504 -9.29 -10.79 -24.99
C TYR A 504 -10.34 -11.84 -24.63
N VAL A 505 -10.43 -12.19 -23.34
CA VAL A 505 -11.46 -13.09 -22.77
C VAL A 505 -12.40 -12.36 -21.85
N VAL A 506 -13.72 -12.49 -22.07
CA VAL A 506 -14.80 -12.08 -21.18
C VAL A 506 -15.06 -13.16 -20.15
N ALA A 507 -14.99 -12.83 -18.85
CA ALA A 507 -15.25 -13.80 -17.77
C ALA A 507 -15.95 -13.16 -16.58
N GLU A 508 -16.85 -13.90 -15.95
CA GLU A 508 -17.63 -13.51 -14.78
C GLU A 508 -16.77 -13.22 -13.53
N PRO A 509 -17.30 -12.51 -12.51
CA PRO A 509 -16.52 -12.00 -11.37
C PRO A 509 -15.85 -13.08 -10.51
N GLY A 510 -16.39 -14.30 -10.50
CA GLY A 510 -15.83 -15.46 -9.81
C GLY A 510 -15.00 -16.39 -10.68
N ALA A 511 -14.74 -16.05 -11.95
CA ALA A 511 -13.95 -16.90 -12.84
C ALA A 511 -12.48 -16.89 -12.39
N THR A 512 -11.91 -18.08 -12.17
CA THR A 512 -10.52 -18.23 -11.74
C THR A 512 -9.57 -18.25 -12.93
N TYR A 513 -8.31 -17.86 -12.74
CA TYR A 513 -7.29 -17.97 -13.80
C TYR A 513 -7.18 -19.39 -14.35
N VAL A 514 -7.20 -20.39 -13.48
CA VAL A 514 -7.23 -21.81 -13.88
C VAL A 514 -8.45 -22.12 -14.74
N GLY A 515 -9.63 -21.60 -14.39
CA GLY A 515 -10.85 -21.77 -15.17
C GLY A 515 -10.78 -21.11 -16.55
N ILE A 516 -10.14 -19.94 -16.64
CA ILE A 516 -9.95 -19.23 -17.90
C ILE A 516 -8.88 -19.90 -18.76
N ASP A 517 -7.75 -20.32 -18.18
CA ASP A 517 -6.71 -21.11 -18.85
C ASP A 517 -7.31 -22.40 -19.44
N GLN A 518 -8.08 -23.14 -18.64
CA GLN A 518 -8.76 -24.36 -19.11
C GLN A 518 -9.77 -24.06 -20.23
N TYR A 519 -10.47 -22.93 -20.15
CA TYR A 519 -11.39 -22.49 -21.21
C TYR A 519 -10.65 -22.23 -22.54
N LEU A 520 -9.47 -21.59 -22.49
CA LEU A 520 -8.63 -21.34 -23.66
C LEU A 520 -8.12 -22.66 -24.28
N VAL A 521 -7.64 -23.59 -23.45
CA VAL A 521 -7.20 -24.92 -23.88
C VAL A 521 -8.34 -25.69 -24.56
N ASN A 522 -9.53 -25.71 -23.94
CA ASN A 522 -10.69 -26.41 -24.49
C ASN A 522 -11.13 -25.83 -25.85
N LYS A 523 -10.92 -24.53 -26.07
CA LYS A 523 -11.21 -23.84 -27.34
C LYS A 523 -10.05 -23.89 -28.33
N LYS A 524 -8.92 -24.54 -27.98
CA LYS A 524 -7.69 -24.61 -28.79
C LYS A 524 -7.09 -23.24 -29.10
N LEU A 525 -7.19 -22.32 -28.15
CA LEU A 525 -6.73 -20.93 -28.25
C LEU A 525 -5.46 -20.66 -27.44
N ASP A 526 -5.05 -21.60 -26.58
CA ASP A 526 -3.88 -21.54 -25.69
C ASP A 526 -2.54 -21.31 -26.42
N GLN A 527 -2.43 -21.68 -27.70
CA GLN A 527 -1.24 -21.42 -28.52
C GLN A 527 -1.23 -20.04 -29.17
N LYS A 528 -2.40 -19.40 -29.28
CA LYS A 528 -2.57 -18.07 -29.87
C LYS A 528 -2.58 -16.99 -28.80
N LEU A 529 -3.03 -17.36 -27.61
CA LEU A 529 -3.52 -16.49 -26.58
C LEU A 529 -2.96 -16.98 -25.22
N GLU A 530 -1.92 -16.30 -24.70
CA GLU A 530 -1.36 -16.52 -23.35
C GLU A 530 -1.85 -15.49 -22.32
N LEU A 531 -2.37 -15.97 -21.18
CA LEU A 531 -2.91 -15.16 -20.10
C LEU A 531 -1.80 -14.35 -19.41
N ASN A 532 -1.77 -13.02 -19.63
CA ASN A 532 -0.84 -12.13 -18.92
C ASN A 532 -1.34 -11.90 -17.48
N ARG A 533 -0.66 -12.52 -16.51
CA ARG A 533 -0.93 -12.42 -15.07
C ARG A 533 -0.18 -11.22 -14.49
N SER A 534 -0.57 -10.01 -14.88
CA SER A 534 0.04 -8.80 -14.30
C SER A 534 -0.58 -8.49 -12.94
N GLU A 535 0.22 -8.55 -11.88
CA GLU A 535 -0.13 -8.24 -10.47
C GLU A 535 -0.55 -6.77 -10.20
N HIS A 536 -0.83 -5.97 -11.24
CA HIS A 536 -0.96 -4.50 -11.15
C HIS A 536 -2.25 -3.93 -11.76
N MET A 537 -3.20 -4.76 -12.20
CA MET A 537 -4.33 -4.26 -13.00
C MET A 537 -5.53 -3.75 -12.21
N VAL A 538 -5.58 -3.93 -10.88
CA VAL A 538 -6.84 -3.71 -10.11
C VAL A 538 -6.81 -2.53 -9.14
N VAL A 539 -5.67 -2.20 -8.51
CA VAL A 539 -5.61 -1.18 -7.44
C VAL A 539 -6.12 0.20 -7.91
N LEU A 540 -6.19 0.45 -9.21
CA LEU A 540 -6.35 1.78 -9.76
C LEU A 540 -7.62 2.00 -10.61
N ALA A 541 -8.58 1.08 -10.66
CA ALA A 541 -9.68 1.22 -11.62
C ALA A 541 -10.64 2.40 -11.32
N LEU A 542 -11.04 2.64 -10.07
CA LEU A 542 -11.91 3.78 -9.73
C LEU A 542 -11.12 5.12 -9.70
N GLY A 543 -9.89 5.11 -9.20
CA GLY A 543 -9.00 6.29 -9.20
C GLY A 543 -8.58 6.74 -10.60
N ASN A 544 -8.20 5.80 -11.49
CA ASN A 544 -7.73 6.13 -12.84
C ASN A 544 -8.83 6.60 -13.80
N ILE A 545 -10.11 6.30 -13.52
CA ILE A 545 -11.23 6.76 -14.36
C ILE A 545 -11.52 8.24 -14.10
N ALA A 546 -11.44 8.70 -12.84
CA ALA A 546 -11.53 10.12 -12.51
C ALA A 546 -10.35 10.92 -13.14
N GLU A 547 -9.20 10.27 -13.33
CA GLU A 547 -7.96 10.87 -13.82
C GLU A 547 -7.70 10.70 -15.34
N SER A 548 -8.59 10.04 -16.08
CA SER A 548 -8.46 9.85 -17.55
C SER A 548 -7.13 9.21 -18.01
N ASN A 549 -6.65 8.18 -17.31
CA ASN A 549 -5.37 7.52 -17.63
C ASN A 549 -5.46 6.59 -18.87
N MET A 550 -4.44 6.60 -19.74
CA MET A 550 -4.41 5.87 -21.03
C MET A 550 -4.23 4.35 -20.88
N PHE A 551 -3.74 3.86 -19.73
CA PHE A 551 -3.62 2.43 -19.43
C PHE A 551 -4.95 1.75 -19.09
N THR A 552 -6.00 2.52 -18.81
CA THR A 552 -7.35 2.04 -18.50
C THR A 552 -8.09 1.50 -19.73
N LEU A 553 -7.54 1.69 -20.94
CA LEU A 553 -8.18 1.28 -22.20
C LEU A 553 -7.88 -0.16 -22.60
N TYR A 554 -6.99 -0.87 -21.87
CA TYR A 554 -6.54 -2.22 -22.21
C TYR A 554 -7.42 -3.36 -21.67
N CYS A 555 -8.33 -3.10 -20.71
CA CYS A 555 -9.27 -4.11 -20.16
C CYS A 555 -10.69 -3.54 -20.03
N GLY A 556 -11.71 -4.32 -20.44
CA GLY A 556 -13.11 -3.97 -20.24
C GLY A 556 -13.61 -4.35 -18.85
N ARG A 557 -14.61 -3.62 -18.31
CA ARG A 557 -15.22 -3.90 -16.99
C ARG A 557 -16.72 -3.60 -16.96
N GLY A 558 -17.49 -4.35 -16.18
CA GLY A 558 -18.84 -3.97 -15.74
C GLY A 558 -18.80 -3.44 -14.30
N ILE A 559 -19.46 -2.33 -14.03
CA ILE A 559 -19.58 -1.74 -12.70
C ILE A 559 -21.06 -1.52 -12.46
N ILE A 560 -21.60 -2.05 -11.37
CA ILE A 560 -22.94 -1.68 -10.94
C ILE A 560 -22.81 -0.47 -10.04
N LEU A 561 -23.38 0.64 -10.53
CA LEU A 561 -23.45 1.89 -9.81
C LEU A 561 -24.42 1.77 -8.63
N LEU A 562 -24.34 2.74 -7.73
CA LEU A 562 -25.14 2.76 -6.52
C LEU A 562 -26.63 2.80 -6.80
N ASN A 563 -27.07 3.44 -7.89
CA ASN A 563 -28.47 3.42 -8.32
C ASN A 563 -28.90 2.09 -8.98
N GLY A 564 -28.00 1.10 -9.01
CA GLY A 564 -28.17 -0.22 -9.62
C GLY A 564 -28.05 -0.25 -11.14
N ASP A 565 -27.55 0.81 -11.78
CA ASP A 565 -27.28 0.81 -13.21
C ASP A 565 -25.95 0.12 -13.53
N LEU A 566 -25.94 -0.72 -14.57
CA LEU A 566 -24.72 -1.32 -15.08
C LEU A 566 -23.97 -0.37 -16.02
N LEU A 567 -22.85 0.16 -15.55
CA LEU A 567 -21.87 0.87 -16.35
C LEU A 567 -20.84 -0.12 -16.91
N LYS A 568 -20.79 -0.22 -18.24
CA LYS A 568 -19.73 -0.96 -18.94
C LYS A 568 -18.62 0.02 -19.29
N MET A 569 -17.36 -0.37 -19.10
CA MET A 569 -16.14 0.42 -19.28
C MET A 569 -15.12 -0.34 -20.14
N GLY A 570 -14.24 0.35 -20.87
CA GLY A 570 -13.21 -0.29 -21.73
C GLY A 570 -13.75 -1.11 -22.91
N MET A 571 -12.99 -2.10 -23.38
CA MET A 571 -13.21 -2.80 -24.67
C MET A 571 -14.58 -3.51 -24.81
N ILE A 572 -15.19 -3.92 -23.70
CA ILE A 572 -16.51 -4.57 -23.65
C ILE A 572 -17.66 -3.70 -24.22
N GLN A 573 -17.45 -2.38 -24.32
CA GLN A 573 -18.44 -1.44 -24.85
C GLN A 573 -18.47 -1.35 -26.37
N LEU A 574 -17.41 -1.77 -27.07
CA LEU A 574 -17.27 -1.52 -28.50
C LEU A 574 -18.16 -2.47 -29.35
N PRO A 575 -19.00 -1.94 -30.26
CA PRO A 575 -19.79 -2.75 -31.19
C PRO A 575 -18.87 -3.59 -32.10
N GLY A 576 -19.19 -4.87 -32.29
CA GLY A 576 -18.41 -5.80 -33.12
C GLY A 576 -17.19 -6.44 -32.42
N ILE A 577 -16.88 -6.04 -31.18
CA ILE A 577 -15.78 -6.62 -30.40
C ILE A 577 -16.29 -7.56 -29.29
N ARG A 578 -17.61 -7.71 -29.10
CA ARG A 578 -18.13 -8.67 -28.11
C ARG A 578 -17.83 -10.11 -28.56
N PRO A 579 -17.27 -10.96 -27.70
CA PRO A 579 -17.14 -12.37 -28.04
C PRO A 579 -18.52 -13.01 -28.16
N THR A 580 -18.63 -14.03 -29.01
CA THR A 580 -19.78 -14.94 -28.98
C THR A 580 -19.81 -15.62 -27.61
N VAL A 581 -20.92 -15.42 -26.89
CA VAL A 581 -21.10 -16.02 -25.58
C VAL A 581 -21.47 -17.48 -25.79
N ASP A 582 -20.51 -18.37 -25.51
CA ASP A 582 -20.74 -19.80 -25.58
C ASP A 582 -21.26 -20.25 -24.21
N GLY A 583 -22.42 -20.92 -24.19
CA GLY A 583 -23.01 -21.42 -22.95
C GLY A 583 -22.15 -22.52 -22.33
N VAL A 584 -21.29 -22.18 -21.37
CA VAL A 584 -20.51 -23.16 -20.59
C VAL A 584 -21.36 -23.68 -19.41
N PRO A 585 -21.36 -24.99 -19.09
CA PRO A 585 -22.04 -25.53 -17.92
C PRO A 585 -21.53 -24.90 -16.60
N GLN A 586 -22.41 -24.71 -15.60
CA GLN A 586 -21.99 -24.19 -14.29
C GLN A 586 -21.14 -25.24 -13.55
N VAL A 587 -19.96 -24.83 -13.07
CA VAL A 587 -19.19 -25.62 -12.12
C VAL A 587 -19.69 -25.25 -10.73
N GLU A 588 -20.55 -26.08 -10.16
CA GLU A 588 -20.90 -25.97 -8.75
C GLU A 588 -19.67 -26.33 -7.91
N GLN A 589 -19.21 -25.40 -7.07
CA GLN A 589 -18.19 -25.73 -6.08
C GLN A 589 -18.80 -26.67 -5.03
N PRO A 590 -18.17 -27.80 -4.68
CA PRO A 590 -18.69 -28.68 -3.64
C PRO A 590 -18.82 -27.92 -2.32
N GLU A 591 -19.96 -28.06 -1.65
CA GLU A 591 -20.07 -27.62 -0.25
C GLU A 591 -19.01 -28.40 0.55
N THR A 592 -18.18 -27.68 1.30
CA THR A 592 -17.31 -28.29 2.32
C THR A 592 -18.21 -28.95 3.36
N LYS A 593 -18.53 -30.23 3.15
CA LYS A 593 -19.15 -31.07 4.16
C LYS A 593 -18.17 -31.13 5.34
N ASN A 594 -18.50 -30.41 6.41
CA ASN A 594 -17.86 -30.62 7.70
C ASN A 594 -18.13 -32.06 8.11
N ASN A 595 -17.16 -32.95 7.91
CA ASN A 595 -17.11 -34.23 8.60
C ASN A 595 -16.90 -33.94 10.10
N ARG A 596 -18.00 -33.74 10.83
CA ARG A 596 -18.02 -34.08 12.25
C ARG A 596 -18.14 -35.59 12.32
N ALA A 597 -17.00 -36.25 12.53
CA ALA A 597 -16.99 -37.58 13.11
C ALA A 597 -17.68 -37.48 14.48
N SER A 598 -18.88 -38.04 14.58
CA SER A 598 -19.50 -38.35 15.85
C SER A 598 -18.74 -39.54 16.43
N SER A 599 -17.92 -39.30 17.46
CA SER A 599 -17.49 -40.34 18.37
C SER A 599 -18.68 -40.72 19.24
N SER A 600 -19.26 -41.88 18.95
CA SER A 600 -19.93 -42.75 19.90
C SER A 600 -19.34 -44.14 19.76
#